data_AF-A0A3C0T8V5-F1
#
_entry.id   AF-A0A3C0T8V5-F1
#
_cell.length_a   1.000
_cell.length_b   1.000
_cell.length_c   1.000
_cell.angle_alpha   90.00
_cell.angle_beta   90.00
_cell.angle_gamma   90.00
#
_symmetry.space_group_name_H-M   'P 1'
#
loop_
_entity.id
_entity.type
_entity.pdbx_description
1 polymer ?
#
loop_
_entity_poly.entity_id
_entity_poly.type
_entity_poly.pdbx_seq_one_letter_code
_entity_poly.pdbx_strand_id
1 'polypeptide(L)'
;MALLALFSSATFAFEEGLALSESSWEEKAEWIETLSKDTTDEAEQILQHWVGGNLFYWPAENRLVAGTKEGRKYELREIIGGLVINVVKRKAVKKIKVNNKLRRQIKQALAYRSLSSPDASKRLKAITELKRKPDYSLLQTLLRLEVANPDLTTARDLRTL
;
A
#
# COMPACT_ATOMS: atom_id res chain seq x y z
N MET A 1 8.50 34.08 -9.38
CA MET A 1 7.99 34.14 -8.00
C MET A 1 7.33 32.81 -7.69
N ALA A 2 8.09 31.90 -7.10
CA ALA A 2 7.67 30.52 -6.82
C ALA A 2 6.64 30.51 -5.69
N LEU A 3 5.45 29.98 -5.96
CA LEU A 3 4.47 29.68 -4.93
C LEU A 3 4.86 28.34 -4.30
N LEU A 4 5.72 28.40 -3.28
CA LEU A 4 5.92 27.30 -2.34
C LEU A 4 4.62 27.12 -1.55
N ALA A 5 3.77 26.21 -2.00
CA ALA A 5 2.73 25.66 -1.15
C ALA A 5 3.42 24.77 -0.10
N LEU A 6 3.39 25.24 1.14
CA LEU A 6 3.74 24.48 2.35
C LEU A 6 2.80 23.26 2.43
N PHE A 7 3.31 22.09 2.05
CA PHE A 7 2.62 20.83 2.30
C PHE A 7 2.66 20.53 3.81
N SER A 8 1.61 20.95 4.50
CA SER A 8 1.32 20.55 5.87
C SER A 8 1.16 19.03 5.90
N SER A 9 2.05 18.37 6.64
CA SER A 9 2.01 16.94 6.88
C SER A 9 0.71 16.56 7.59
N ALA A 10 0.07 15.47 7.15
CA ALA A 10 -1.17 14.86 7.65
C ALA A 10 -2.52 15.33 7.06
N THR A 11 -2.58 15.73 5.78
CA THR A 11 -3.85 15.84 5.02
C THR A 11 -3.65 15.35 3.59
N PHE A 12 -3.33 14.07 3.40
CA PHE A 12 -3.33 13.49 2.04
C PHE A 12 -4.17 12.23 1.87
N ALA A 13 -4.92 11.80 2.87
CA ALA A 13 -5.70 10.60 2.74
C ALA A 13 -7.10 10.87 3.27
N PHE A 14 -8.06 11.20 2.39
CA PHE A 14 -9.34 10.46 2.28
C PHE A 14 -10.50 11.14 1.55
N GLU A 15 -10.46 12.44 1.28
CA GLU A 15 -11.48 13.07 0.43
C GLU A 15 -11.45 12.55 -1.02
N GLU A 16 -10.32 12.02 -1.47
CA GLU A 16 -10.08 11.57 -2.83
C GLU A 16 -10.44 10.09 -3.06
N GLY A 17 -11.02 9.41 -2.06
CA GLY A 17 -11.41 7.99 -2.17
C GLY A 17 -12.38 7.72 -3.34
N LEU A 18 -13.22 8.71 -3.66
CA LEU A 18 -14.08 8.67 -4.85
C LEU A 18 -13.25 8.75 -6.14
N ALA A 19 -12.32 9.70 -6.21
CA ALA A 19 -11.42 9.86 -7.35
C ALA A 19 -10.64 8.57 -7.61
N LEU A 20 -10.02 7.98 -6.58
CA LEU A 20 -9.33 6.70 -6.71
C LEU A 20 -10.25 5.56 -7.17
N SER A 21 -11.50 5.53 -6.70
CA SER A 21 -12.49 4.54 -7.12
C SER A 21 -12.79 4.64 -8.62
N GLU A 22 -12.81 5.85 -9.16
CA GLU A 22 -13.22 6.15 -10.54
C GLU A 22 -12.05 6.25 -11.51
N SER A 23 -10.81 6.33 -10.99
CA SER A 23 -9.58 6.36 -11.77
C SER A 23 -9.43 5.19 -12.74
N SER A 24 -8.88 5.50 -13.91
CA SER A 24 -8.30 4.58 -14.90
C SER A 24 -7.15 3.75 -14.32
N TRP A 25 -6.62 2.80 -15.10
CA TRP A 25 -5.50 1.98 -14.65
C TRP A 25 -4.20 2.78 -14.58
N GLU A 26 -4.07 3.77 -15.46
CA GLU A 26 -2.95 4.70 -15.57
C GLU A 26 -2.93 5.63 -14.36
N GLU A 27 -4.05 6.30 -14.06
CA GLU A 27 -4.18 7.16 -12.88
C GLU A 27 -3.99 6.37 -11.57
N LYS A 28 -4.49 5.12 -11.51
CA LYS A 28 -4.23 4.24 -10.36
C LYS A 28 -2.74 3.96 -10.17
N ALA A 29 -1.94 3.92 -11.24
CA ALA A 29 -0.49 3.77 -11.12
C ALA A 29 0.16 5.02 -10.49
N GLU A 30 -0.35 6.21 -10.80
CA GLU A 30 0.08 7.48 -10.20
C GLU A 30 -0.29 7.54 -8.72
N TRP A 31 -1.52 7.13 -8.35
CA TRP A 31 -1.93 6.98 -6.95
C TRP A 31 -0.98 6.09 -6.16
N ILE A 32 -0.58 4.95 -6.73
CA ILE A 32 0.37 4.05 -6.08
C ILE A 32 1.72 4.72 -5.89
N GLU A 33 2.18 5.52 -6.86
CA GLU A 33 3.43 6.28 -6.74
C GLU A 33 3.33 7.32 -5.63
N THR A 34 2.26 8.10 -5.58
CA THR A 34 2.00 9.09 -4.52
C THR A 34 1.99 8.43 -3.15
N LEU A 35 1.19 7.37 -2.97
CA LEU A 35 1.13 6.61 -1.71
C LEU A 35 2.47 5.95 -1.35
N SER A 36 3.30 5.59 -2.33
CA SER A 36 4.61 4.98 -2.06
C SER A 36 5.64 5.97 -1.51
N LYS A 37 5.47 7.27 -1.81
CA LYS A 37 6.32 8.36 -1.30
C LYS A 37 5.86 8.82 0.09
N ASP A 38 4.61 8.54 0.44
CA ASP A 38 4.05 8.81 1.75
C ASP A 38 4.54 7.80 2.80
N THR A 39 5.23 8.30 3.82
CA THR A 39 5.82 7.49 4.89
C THR A 39 4.86 7.22 6.05
N THR A 40 3.62 7.71 6.00
CA THR A 40 2.62 7.48 7.05
C THR A 40 2.19 6.01 7.12
N ASP A 41 1.78 5.55 8.29
CA ASP A 41 1.21 4.20 8.46
C ASP A 41 -0.09 4.01 7.67
N GLU A 42 -0.86 5.09 7.51
CA GLU A 42 -2.09 5.09 6.73
C GLU A 42 -1.85 4.73 5.26
N ALA A 43 -0.89 5.37 4.60
CA ALA A 43 -0.54 5.06 3.21
C ALA A 43 -0.12 3.60 3.03
N GLU A 44 0.60 3.03 4.02
CA GLU A 44 0.95 1.61 4.04
C GLU A 44 -0.30 0.73 4.09
N GLN A 45 -1.22 1.03 4.99
CA GLN A 45 -2.45 0.25 5.17
C GLN A 45 -3.34 0.31 3.93
N ILE A 46 -3.45 1.49 3.29
CA ILE A 46 -4.17 1.62 2.00
C ILE A 46 -3.55 0.68 0.96
N LEU A 47 -2.23 0.72 0.77
CA LEU A 47 -1.53 -0.13 -0.19
C LEU A 47 -1.72 -1.62 0.14
N GLN A 48 -1.64 -2.01 1.42
CA GLN A 48 -1.87 -3.39 1.87
C GLN A 48 -3.31 -3.85 1.60
N HIS A 49 -4.31 -3.05 1.92
CA HIS A 49 -5.71 -3.37 1.63
C HIS A 49 -6.00 -3.39 0.13
N TRP A 50 -5.32 -2.54 -0.64
CA TRP A 50 -5.52 -2.49 -2.08
C TRP A 50 -4.97 -3.72 -2.77
N VAL A 51 -3.73 -4.13 -2.45
CA VAL A 51 -3.12 -5.34 -3.02
C VAL A 51 -3.85 -6.60 -2.55
N GLY A 52 -4.34 -6.62 -1.31
CA GLY A 52 -5.20 -7.67 -0.76
C GLY A 52 -6.59 -7.73 -1.39
N GLY A 53 -6.97 -6.70 -2.16
CA GLY A 53 -8.29 -6.61 -2.79
C GLY A 53 -9.43 -6.47 -1.77
N ASN A 54 -9.15 -5.87 -0.63
CA ASN A 54 -10.08 -5.56 0.45
C ASN A 54 -10.23 -4.05 0.68
N LEU A 55 -9.72 -3.20 -0.21
CA LEU A 55 -9.98 -1.76 -0.21
C LEU A 55 -11.28 -1.41 -0.95
N PHE A 56 -12.13 -0.59 -0.31
CA PHE A 56 -13.41 -0.16 -0.84
C PHE A 56 -13.65 1.31 -0.57
N TYR A 57 -14.35 2.00 -1.48
CA TYR A 57 -14.95 3.31 -1.22
C TYR A 57 -16.38 3.12 -0.72
N TRP A 58 -16.72 3.81 0.36
CA TRP A 58 -18.04 3.82 0.99
C TRP A 58 -18.71 5.17 0.77
N PRO A 59 -19.67 5.27 -0.18
CA PRO A 59 -20.31 6.54 -0.52
C PRO A 59 -21.11 7.18 0.62
N ALA A 60 -21.59 6.39 1.58
CA ALA A 60 -22.43 6.92 2.66
C ALA A 60 -21.65 7.85 3.62
N GLU A 61 -20.33 7.64 3.75
CA GLU A 61 -19.45 8.46 4.59
C GLU A 61 -18.28 9.06 3.80
N ASN A 62 -18.37 9.05 2.46
CA ASN A 62 -17.38 9.62 1.54
C ASN A 62 -15.91 9.27 1.86
N ARG A 63 -15.61 7.99 2.14
CA ARG A 63 -14.25 7.55 2.52
C ARG A 63 -13.94 6.14 2.06
N LEU A 64 -12.67 5.73 2.04
CA LEU A 64 -12.32 4.32 1.89
C LEU A 64 -12.34 3.62 3.24
N VAL A 65 -12.57 2.32 3.15
CA VAL A 65 -12.71 1.37 4.25
C VAL A 65 -12.07 0.06 3.84
N ALA A 66 -11.63 -0.71 4.83
CA ALA A 66 -11.29 -2.10 4.64
C ALA A 66 -12.58 -2.94 4.68
N GLY A 67 -12.72 -3.91 3.77
CA GLY A 67 -13.91 -4.75 3.69
C GLY A 67 -13.59 -6.23 3.70
N THR A 68 -14.19 -6.97 4.63
CA THR A 68 -14.13 -8.42 4.70
C THR A 68 -15.47 -9.02 4.28
N LYS A 69 -15.46 -9.99 3.38
CA LYS A 69 -16.70 -10.60 2.86
C LYS A 69 -17.34 -11.46 3.95
N GLU A 70 -18.60 -11.18 4.24
CA GLU A 70 -19.42 -11.94 5.20
C GLU A 70 -20.71 -12.38 4.50
N GLY A 71 -20.71 -13.61 3.98
CA GLY A 71 -21.80 -14.14 3.15
C GLY A 71 -22.08 -13.26 1.92
N ARG A 72 -23.23 -12.55 1.93
CA ARG A 72 -23.67 -11.62 0.87
C ARG A 72 -23.40 -10.14 1.19
N LYS A 73 -22.77 -9.86 2.33
CA LYS A 73 -22.44 -8.53 2.84
C LYS A 73 -20.92 -8.34 2.94
N TYR A 74 -20.52 -7.13 3.28
CA TYR A 74 -19.17 -6.81 3.72
C TYR A 74 -19.23 -6.24 5.13
N GLU A 75 -18.41 -6.78 6.02
CA GLU A 75 -18.05 -6.10 7.26
C GLU A 75 -17.00 -5.03 6.93
N LEU A 76 -17.32 -3.78 7.22
CA LEU A 76 -16.48 -2.62 6.99
C LEU A 76 -15.68 -2.31 8.26
N ARG A 77 -14.41 -2.01 8.05
CA ARG A 77 -13.46 -1.65 9.09
C ARG A 77 -12.71 -0.38 8.73
N GLU A 78 -12.22 0.31 9.75
CA GLU A 78 -11.32 1.45 9.56
C GLU A 78 -10.02 0.98 8.90
N ILE A 79 -9.44 1.82 8.03
CA ILE A 79 -8.15 1.54 7.39
C ILE A 79 -7.04 1.52 8.45
N ILE A 80 -7.12 2.42 9.42
CA ILE A 80 -6.24 2.48 10.59
C ILE A 80 -6.94 1.77 11.75
N GLY A 81 -6.21 0.96 12.51
CA GLY A 81 -6.73 0.31 13.73
C GLY A 81 -7.68 -0.88 13.49
N GLY A 82 -8.38 -0.93 12.35
CA GLY A 82 -9.20 -2.09 11.96
C GLY A 82 -10.50 -2.25 12.76
N LEU A 83 -10.96 -1.18 13.43
CA LEU A 83 -12.21 -1.17 14.18
C LEU A 83 -13.39 -1.47 13.25
N VAL A 84 -14.31 -2.35 13.69
CA VAL A 84 -15.54 -2.63 12.94
C VAL A 84 -16.46 -1.42 12.98
N ILE A 85 -16.93 -1.01 11.81
CA ILE A 85 -17.77 0.16 11.63
C ILE A 85 -19.21 -0.27 11.38
N ASN A 86 -19.41 -1.11 10.37
CA ASN A 86 -20.75 -1.47 9.89
C ASN A 86 -20.71 -2.75 9.05
N VAL A 87 -21.86 -3.40 8.87
CA VAL A 87 -22.03 -4.54 7.94
C VAL A 87 -23.01 -4.15 6.85
N VAL A 88 -22.50 -3.95 5.64
CA VAL A 88 -23.27 -3.38 4.53
C VAL A 88 -23.49 -4.38 3.39
N LYS A 89 -24.56 -4.17 2.61
CA LYS A 89 -24.78 -4.96 1.38
C LYS A 89 -23.64 -4.70 0.39
N ARG A 90 -23.27 -5.69 -0.42
CA ARG A 90 -22.23 -5.58 -1.46
C ARG A 90 -22.35 -4.34 -2.36
N LYS A 91 -23.58 -3.91 -2.67
CA LYS A 91 -23.87 -2.75 -3.52
C LYS A 91 -23.66 -1.39 -2.84
N ALA A 92 -23.54 -1.36 -1.52
CA ALA A 92 -23.36 -0.13 -0.75
C ALA A 92 -21.91 0.38 -0.76
N VAL A 93 -20.98 -0.39 -1.32
CA VAL A 93 -19.56 -0.03 -1.43
C VAL A 93 -19.04 -0.27 -2.84
N LYS A 94 -18.11 0.57 -3.28
CA LYS A 94 -17.38 0.41 -4.55
C LYS A 94 -16.01 -0.21 -4.26
N LYS A 95 -15.73 -1.39 -4.80
CA LYS A 95 -14.41 -2.03 -4.63
C LYS A 95 -13.35 -1.31 -5.45
N ILE A 96 -12.22 -0.95 -4.84
CA ILE A 96 -11.06 -0.43 -5.57
C ILE A 96 -10.35 -1.61 -6.23
N LYS A 97 -10.53 -1.75 -7.54
CA LYS A 97 -9.97 -2.86 -8.30
C LYS A 97 -8.46 -2.67 -8.47
N VAL A 98 -7.75 -3.79 -8.56
CA VAL A 98 -6.32 -3.85 -8.87
C VAL A 98 -6.10 -5.00 -9.87
N ASN A 99 -5.31 -4.75 -10.90
CA ASN A 99 -4.89 -5.76 -11.87
C ASN A 99 -3.50 -6.31 -11.52
N ASN A 100 -2.97 -7.26 -12.28
CA ASN A 100 -1.68 -7.88 -11.95
C ASN A 100 -0.50 -6.92 -12.07
N LYS A 101 -0.54 -5.95 -12.99
CA LYS A 101 0.49 -4.92 -13.14
C LYS A 101 0.55 -4.04 -11.90
N LEU A 102 -0.60 -3.50 -11.48
CA LEU A 102 -0.71 -2.65 -10.29
C LEU A 102 -0.39 -3.42 -9.00
N ARG A 103 -0.80 -4.70 -8.90
CA ARG A 103 -0.41 -5.55 -7.75
C ARG A 103 1.10 -5.66 -7.61
N ARG A 104 1.83 -5.84 -8.72
CA ARG A 104 3.30 -5.89 -8.72
C ARG A 104 3.89 -4.56 -8.26
N GLN A 105 3.36 -3.44 -8.76
CA GLN A 105 3.81 -2.10 -8.38
C GLN A 105 3.60 -1.83 -6.88
N ILE A 106 2.41 -2.15 -6.34
CA ILE A 106 2.12 -2.00 -4.91
C ILE A 106 3.05 -2.87 -4.06
N LYS A 107 3.27 -4.13 -4.47
CA LYS A 107 4.22 -5.02 -3.78
C LYS A 107 5.63 -4.47 -3.77
N GLN A 108 6.11 -3.93 -4.90
CA GLN A 108 7.43 -3.31 -4.99
C GLN A 108 7.56 -2.11 -4.04
N ALA A 109 6.52 -1.28 -3.95
CA ALA A 109 6.47 -0.14 -3.03
C ALA A 109 6.52 -0.60 -1.56
N LEU A 110 5.66 -1.54 -1.16
CA LEU A 110 5.61 -2.08 0.20
C LEU A 110 6.91 -2.79 0.60
N ALA A 111 7.50 -3.57 -0.32
CA ALA A 111 8.77 -4.24 -0.10
C ALA A 111 9.91 -3.24 0.05
N TYR A 112 9.96 -2.22 -0.82
CA TYR A 112 10.97 -1.16 -0.71
C TYR A 112 10.91 -0.51 0.67
N ARG A 113 9.71 -0.05 1.08
CA ARG A 113 9.48 0.57 2.40
C ARG A 113 9.89 -0.33 3.56
N SER A 114 9.57 -1.62 3.48
CA SER A 114 9.91 -2.56 4.57
C SER A 114 11.41 -2.82 4.65
N LEU A 115 12.07 -2.97 3.50
CA LEU A 115 13.52 -3.24 3.41
C LEU A 115 14.37 -1.99 3.68
N SER A 116 13.86 -0.79 3.39
CA SER A 116 14.51 0.50 3.67
C SER A 116 14.09 1.12 5.00
N SER A 117 13.25 0.44 5.79
CA SER A 117 12.77 0.96 7.07
C SER A 117 13.93 1.33 8.00
N PRO A 118 13.87 2.43 8.76
CA PRO A 118 14.90 2.73 9.77
C PRO A 118 14.92 1.72 10.93
N ASP A 119 13.81 1.02 11.17
CA ASP A 119 13.68 -0.03 12.18
C ASP A 119 14.33 -1.34 11.69
N ALA A 120 15.39 -1.76 12.38
CA ALA A 120 16.11 -2.99 12.06
C ALA A 120 15.24 -4.25 12.13
N SER A 121 14.26 -4.30 13.04
CA SER A 121 13.37 -5.44 13.20
C SER A 121 12.42 -5.58 12.01
N LYS A 122 11.88 -4.44 11.51
CA LYS A 122 11.05 -4.41 10.30
C LYS A 122 11.85 -4.86 9.07
N ARG A 123 13.09 -4.38 8.92
CA ARG A 123 14.00 -4.82 7.83
C ARG A 123 14.26 -6.33 7.88
N LEU A 124 14.65 -6.85 9.05
CA LEU A 124 14.97 -8.27 9.21
C LEU A 124 13.77 -9.16 8.91
N LYS A 125 12.57 -8.77 9.37
CA LYS A 125 11.32 -9.48 9.05
C LYS A 125 11.07 -9.52 7.54
N ALA A 126 11.24 -8.40 6.85
CA ALA A 126 11.06 -8.32 5.40
C ALA A 126 12.06 -9.21 4.63
N ILE A 127 13.34 -9.21 5.03
CA ILE A 127 14.37 -10.08 4.46
C ILE A 127 14.03 -11.56 4.71
N THR A 128 13.61 -11.89 5.93
CA THR A 128 13.26 -13.27 6.30
C THR A 128 12.07 -13.79 5.49
N GLU A 129 11.03 -12.97 5.31
CA GLU A 129 9.88 -13.31 4.47
C GLU A 129 10.28 -13.51 3.00
N LEU A 130 11.17 -12.65 2.48
CA LEU A 130 11.68 -12.78 1.13
C LEU A 130 12.51 -14.06 0.95
N LYS A 131 13.36 -14.43 1.92
CA LYS A 131 14.10 -15.70 1.92
C LYS A 131 13.17 -16.90 1.95
N ARG A 132 12.11 -16.84 2.77
CA ARG A 132 11.13 -17.93 2.88
C ARG A 132 10.34 -18.11 1.59
N LYS A 133 9.99 -17.02 0.91
CA LYS A 133 9.22 -17.03 -0.33
C LYS A 133 9.76 -15.99 -1.30
N PRO A 134 10.73 -16.38 -2.15
CA PRO A 134 11.28 -15.49 -3.16
C PRO A 134 10.17 -14.94 -4.06
N ASP A 135 10.09 -13.61 -4.19
CA ASP A 135 9.17 -12.93 -5.09
C ASP A 135 9.99 -12.19 -6.16
N TYR A 136 10.14 -12.79 -7.34
CA TYR A 136 10.88 -12.20 -8.46
C TYR A 136 10.29 -10.86 -8.95
N SER A 137 9.04 -10.52 -8.57
CA SER A 137 8.52 -9.19 -8.86
C SER A 137 9.27 -8.09 -8.08
N LEU A 138 10.01 -8.44 -7.04
CA LEU A 138 10.79 -7.52 -6.21
C LEU A 138 12.23 -7.31 -6.70
N LEU A 139 12.67 -7.97 -7.78
CA LEU A 139 14.06 -7.85 -8.28
C LEU A 139 14.50 -6.38 -8.44
N GLN A 140 13.63 -5.54 -9.00
CA GLN A 140 13.93 -4.10 -9.19
C GLN A 140 14.10 -3.36 -7.85
N THR A 141 13.33 -3.73 -6.83
CA THR A 141 13.46 -3.19 -5.48
C THR A 141 14.80 -3.60 -4.85
N LEU A 142 15.21 -4.86 -5.02
CA LEU A 142 16.48 -5.37 -4.49
C LEU A 142 17.68 -4.70 -5.14
N LEU A 143 17.68 -4.59 -6.47
CA LEU A 143 18.71 -3.87 -7.22
C LEU A 143 18.85 -2.42 -6.75
N ARG A 144 17.72 -1.72 -6.54
CA ARG A 144 17.71 -0.35 -6.03
C ARG A 144 18.36 -0.25 -4.64
N LEU A 145 18.11 -1.22 -3.77
CA LEU A 145 18.63 -1.23 -2.40
C LEU A 145 20.12 -1.56 -2.34
N GLU A 146 20.61 -2.47 -3.18
CA GLU A 146 22.04 -2.80 -3.30
C GLU A 146 22.86 -1.56 -3.70
N VAL A 147 22.38 -0.78 -4.66
CA VAL A 147 23.01 0.48 -5.08
C VAL A 147 22.99 1.53 -3.97
N ALA A 148 21.86 1.65 -3.26
CA ALA A 148 21.70 2.67 -2.23
C ALA A 148 22.51 2.38 -0.95
N ASN A 149 22.87 1.11 -0.70
CA ASN A 149 23.54 0.71 0.53
C ASN A 149 24.57 -0.41 0.28
N PRO A 150 25.77 -0.08 -0.22
CA PRO A 150 26.81 -1.07 -0.53
C PRO A 150 27.34 -1.84 0.71
N ASP A 151 27.17 -1.28 1.91
CA ASP A 151 27.69 -1.84 3.18
C ASP A 151 26.67 -2.63 4.02
N LEU A 152 25.41 -2.75 3.57
CA LEU A 152 24.45 -3.53 4.35
C LEU A 152 24.90 -5.01 4.38
N THR A 153 25.05 -5.56 5.58
CA THR A 153 25.04 -7.01 5.82
C THR A 153 23.84 -7.70 5.14
N THR A 154 22.74 -6.96 4.91
CA THR A 154 21.61 -7.33 4.04
C THR A 154 22.00 -7.69 2.60
N ALA A 155 22.98 -7.04 1.98
CA ALA A 155 23.43 -7.38 0.62
C ALA A 155 24.10 -8.75 0.55
N ARG A 156 24.84 -9.16 1.60
CA ARG A 156 25.33 -10.54 1.75
C ARG A 156 24.19 -11.55 1.93
N ASP A 157 23.17 -11.18 2.71
CA ASP A 157 21.97 -11.99 2.91
C ASP A 157 21.10 -12.12 1.66
N LEU A 158 21.11 -11.12 0.77
CA LEU A 158 20.41 -11.16 -0.51
C LEU A 158 21.19 -11.91 -1.59
N ARG A 159 22.53 -11.92 -1.54
CA ARG A 159 23.40 -12.68 -2.44
C ARG A 159 23.34 -14.21 -2.28
N THR A 160 22.73 -14.69 -1.20
CA THR A 160 22.56 -16.12 -0.91
C THR A 160 21.16 -16.65 -1.24
N LEU A 161 20.31 -15.83 -1.86
CA LEU A 161 19.05 -16.24 -2.52
C LEU A 161 19.33 -16.93 -3.86
#